data_AF-A0A950KS65-F1
#
_entry.id   AF-A0A950KS65-F1
#
_cell.length_a   1.000
_cell.length_b   1.000
_cell.length_c   1.000
_cell.angle_alpha   90.00
_cell.angle_beta   90.00
_cell.angle_gamma   90.00
#
_symmetry.space_group_name_H-M   'P 1'
#
loop_
_entity.id
_entity.type
_entity.pdbx_description
1 polymer ?
#
loop_
_entity_poly.entity_id
_entity_poly.type
_entity_poly.pdbx_seq_one_letter_code
_entity_poly.pdbx_strand_id
1 'polypeptide(L)'
;MGAEAAIADPDRVSTLMPAVDGVALVYILLGSARGEPDALRVLHGSRLEMLLVRLIDTAVRGVVYEAGGSVPADVLQAGARHVRGACARSRVPFVLLDAPPEAYNAWVASAVGAAEGLLGGLQ
;
A
#
# COMPACT_ATOMS: atom_id res chain seq x y z
N MET A 1 0.51 -23.64 1.25
CA MET A 1 0.72 -22.19 1.43
C MET A 1 2.15 -21.87 0.98
N GLY A 2 2.31 -20.79 0.23
CA GLY A 2 3.59 -20.34 -0.30
C GLY A 2 3.47 -18.87 -0.73
N ALA A 3 4.59 -18.25 -1.07
CA ALA A 3 4.63 -16.92 -1.66
C ALA A 3 5.08 -17.05 -3.12
N GLU A 4 4.39 -16.36 -4.02
CA GLU A 4 4.80 -16.25 -5.41
C GLU A 4 5.48 -14.90 -5.64
N ALA A 5 6.69 -14.93 -6.19
CA ALA A 5 7.38 -13.71 -6.55
C ALA A 5 6.89 -13.22 -7.91
N ALA A 6 6.49 -11.96 -7.99
CA ALA A 6 6.21 -11.28 -9.24
C ALA A 6 7.36 -10.32 -9.58
N ILE A 7 7.85 -10.39 -10.82
CA ILE A 7 8.79 -9.39 -11.34
C ILE A 7 7.95 -8.23 -11.88
N ALA A 8 7.97 -7.11 -11.19
CA ALA A 8 7.25 -5.91 -11.57
C ALA A 8 8.07 -4.66 -11.21
N ASP A 9 7.76 -3.56 -11.91
CA ASP A 9 8.39 -2.27 -11.71
C ASP A 9 7.33 -1.26 -11.21
N PRO A 10 7.50 -0.68 -10.00
CA PRO A 10 6.57 0.31 -9.49
C PRO A 10 6.52 1.60 -10.33
N ASP A 11 7.58 1.91 -11.10
CA ASP A 11 7.57 2.98 -12.08
C ASP A 11 6.81 2.62 -13.37
N ARG A 12 6.38 1.37 -13.50
CA ARG A 12 5.56 0.90 -14.60
C ARG A 12 4.35 0.15 -14.07
N VAL A 13 3.48 0.83 -13.32
CA VAL A 13 2.30 0.26 -12.64
C VAL A 13 1.53 -0.82 -13.43
N SER A 14 1.44 -0.76 -14.76
CA SER A 14 0.87 -1.85 -15.57
C SER A 14 1.49 -3.23 -15.32
N THR A 15 2.78 -3.30 -14.97
CA THR A 15 3.48 -4.55 -14.67
C THR A 15 3.05 -5.15 -13.33
N LEU A 16 2.43 -4.36 -12.44
CA LEU A 16 1.89 -4.84 -11.16
C LEU A 16 0.51 -5.49 -11.33
N MET A 17 -0.23 -5.13 -12.39
CA MET A 17 -1.63 -5.53 -12.57
C MET A 17 -1.87 -7.03 -12.69
N PRO A 18 -1.02 -7.81 -13.40
CA PRO A 18 -1.17 -9.25 -13.41
C PRO A 18 -1.04 -9.89 -12.02
N ALA A 19 -0.24 -9.30 -11.13
CA ALA A 19 0.01 -9.85 -9.79
C ALA A 19 -1.10 -9.54 -8.77
N VAL A 20 -2.00 -8.60 -9.09
CA VAL A 20 -3.13 -8.22 -8.22
C VAL A 20 -4.46 -8.77 -8.73
N ASP A 21 -4.46 -9.52 -9.83
CA ASP A 21 -5.68 -10.16 -10.33
C ASP A 21 -6.18 -11.21 -9.33
N GLY A 22 -7.48 -11.18 -9.04
CA GLY A 22 -8.11 -12.03 -8.02
C GLY A 22 -7.67 -11.77 -6.57
N VAL A 23 -6.89 -10.72 -6.29
CA VAL A 23 -6.40 -10.39 -4.94
C VAL A 23 -7.46 -9.62 -4.15
N ALA A 24 -7.70 -10.03 -2.90
CA ALA A 24 -8.65 -9.35 -2.02
C ALA A 24 -8.05 -8.12 -1.32
N LEU A 25 -6.78 -8.18 -0.90
CA LEU A 25 -6.10 -7.11 -0.16
C LEU A 25 -4.75 -6.79 -0.81
N VAL A 26 -4.44 -5.50 -0.96
CA VAL A 26 -3.13 -5.03 -1.43
C VAL A 26 -2.39 -4.32 -0.30
N TYR A 27 -1.16 -4.76 -0.05
CA TYR A 27 -0.26 -4.16 0.94
C TYR A 27 0.84 -3.38 0.20
N ILE A 28 0.90 -2.07 0.43
CA ILE A 28 1.89 -1.16 -0.14
C ILE A 28 2.90 -0.81 0.96
N LEU A 29 3.97 -1.61 1.03
CA LEU A 29 4.95 -1.62 2.13
C LEU A 29 6.25 -0.93 1.70
N LEU A 30 6.19 0.39 1.51
CA LEU A 30 7.28 1.19 0.95
C LEU A 30 7.87 2.21 1.94
N GLY A 31 7.53 2.14 3.22
CA GLY A 31 7.98 3.05 4.27
C GLY A 31 9.47 3.00 4.56
N SER A 32 10.17 1.97 4.10
CA SER A 32 11.63 1.83 4.13
C SER A 32 12.31 1.91 2.76
N ALA A 33 11.59 2.37 1.72
CA ALA A 33 12.14 2.54 0.38
C ALA A 33 13.36 3.47 0.38
N ARG A 34 14.34 3.16 -0.48
CA ARG A 34 15.57 3.92 -0.64
C ARG A 34 15.72 4.42 -2.06
N GLY A 35 16.32 5.58 -2.23
CA GLY A 35 16.56 6.20 -3.53
C GLY A 35 16.75 7.70 -3.41
N GLU A 36 16.84 8.37 -4.55
CA GLU A 36 16.91 9.83 -4.58
C GLU A 36 15.64 10.46 -3.99
N PRO A 37 15.73 11.60 -3.29
CA PRO A 37 14.57 12.23 -2.65
C PRO A 37 13.39 12.48 -3.59
N ASP A 38 13.68 12.86 -4.84
CA ASP A 38 12.66 13.12 -5.86
C ASP A 38 11.96 11.84 -6.30
N ALA A 39 12.71 10.74 -6.41
CA ALA A 39 12.15 9.43 -6.74
C ALA A 39 11.22 8.94 -5.62
N LEU A 40 11.59 9.12 -4.35
CA LEU A 40 10.72 8.79 -3.21
C LEU A 40 9.43 9.63 -3.22
N ARG A 41 9.53 10.93 -3.51
CA ARG A 41 8.36 11.80 -3.65
C ARG A 41 7.43 11.35 -4.78
N VAL A 42 7.99 10.95 -5.92
CA VAL A 42 7.20 10.41 -7.06
C VAL A 42 6.57 9.06 -6.72
N LEU A 43 7.31 8.18 -6.06
CA LEU A 43 6.86 6.85 -5.64
C LEU A 43 5.66 6.93 -4.70
N HIS A 44 5.75 7.75 -3.64
CA HIS A 44 4.67 7.96 -2.67
C HIS A 44 3.62 8.98 -3.13
N GLY A 45 3.82 9.62 -4.29
CA GLY A 45 2.91 10.59 -4.89
C GLY A 45 2.21 10.03 -6.12
N SER A 46 2.58 10.52 -7.31
CA SER A 46 1.89 10.22 -8.56
C SER A 46 1.87 8.74 -8.95
N ARG A 47 2.92 7.97 -8.60
CA ARG A 47 2.94 6.51 -8.84
C ARG A 47 1.94 5.78 -7.96
N LEU A 48 1.92 6.12 -6.68
CA LEU A 48 0.95 5.59 -5.73
C LEU A 48 -0.49 5.92 -6.17
N GLU A 49 -0.76 7.17 -6.55
CA GLU A 49 -2.08 7.56 -7.07
C GLU A 49 -2.48 6.76 -8.30
N MET A 50 -1.57 6.59 -9.26
CA MET A 50 -1.86 5.79 -10.46
C MET A 50 -2.14 4.33 -10.12
N LEU A 51 -1.39 3.73 -9.20
CA LEU A 51 -1.67 2.37 -8.72
C LEU A 51 -3.06 2.30 -8.09
N LEU A 52 -3.38 3.19 -7.14
CA LEU A 52 -4.66 3.22 -6.45
C LEU A 52 -5.85 3.37 -7.41
N VAL A 53 -5.71 4.21 -8.46
CA VAL A 53 -6.74 4.34 -9.49
C VAL A 53 -6.95 3.03 -10.24
N ARG A 54 -5.88 2.33 -10.61
CA ARG A 54 -6.02 1.05 -11.33
C ARG A 54 -6.60 -0.06 -10.47
N LEU A 55 -6.37 -0.04 -9.16
CA LEU A 55 -6.95 -1.03 -8.25
C LEU A 55 -8.48 -0.94 -8.17
N ILE A 56 -9.09 0.19 -8.55
CA ILE A 56 -10.55 0.36 -8.54
C ILE A 56 -11.25 -0.65 -9.46
N ASP A 57 -10.64 -0.96 -10.60
CA ASP A 57 -11.20 -1.87 -11.61
C ASP A 57 -10.85 -3.34 -11.34
N THR A 58 -10.46 -3.69 -10.10
CA THR A 58 -10.02 -5.04 -9.70
C THR A 58 -10.90 -5.63 -8.61
N ALA A 59 -10.61 -6.87 -8.21
CA ALA A 59 -11.28 -7.54 -7.09
C ALA A 59 -10.83 -7.05 -5.70
N VAL A 60 -9.93 -6.06 -5.64
CA VAL A 60 -9.37 -5.56 -4.38
C VAL A 60 -10.46 -4.89 -3.54
N ARG A 61 -10.61 -5.39 -2.31
CA ARG A 61 -11.57 -4.90 -1.31
C ARG A 61 -10.92 -4.17 -0.15
N GLY A 62 -9.60 -4.12 -0.09
CA GLY A 62 -8.90 -3.38 0.95
C GLY A 62 -7.47 -3.03 0.56
N VAL A 63 -7.02 -1.87 1.03
CA VAL A 63 -5.65 -1.38 0.83
C VAL A 63 -4.99 -1.15 2.18
N VAL A 64 -3.80 -1.68 2.37
CA VAL A 64 -2.95 -1.37 3.52
C VAL A 64 -1.74 -0.60 3.02
N TYR A 65 -1.43 0.53 3.66
CA TYR A 65 -0.28 1.37 3.29
C TYR A 65 0.64 1.59 4.48
N GLU A 66 1.93 1.36 4.29
CA GLU A 66 2.97 1.61 5.30
C GLU A 66 3.27 3.11 5.39
N ALA A 67 2.76 3.74 6.45
CA ALA A 67 2.88 5.16 6.72
C ALA A 67 3.98 5.51 7.75
N GLY A 68 4.67 4.50 8.28
CA GLY A 68 5.82 4.64 9.17
C GLY A 68 7.06 3.93 8.63
N GLY A 69 8.23 4.53 8.83
CA GLY A 69 9.51 3.95 8.44
C GLY A 69 10.61 4.99 8.28
N SER A 70 11.63 4.66 7.48
CA SER A 70 12.83 5.48 7.26
C SER A 70 12.71 6.50 6.12
N VAL A 71 11.67 6.41 5.28
CA VAL A 71 11.34 7.46 4.30
C VAL A 71 10.98 8.76 5.04
N PRO A 72 11.36 9.96 4.53
CA PRO A 72 11.04 11.23 5.18
C PRO A 72 9.55 11.37 5.54
N ALA A 73 9.28 11.86 6.75
CA ALA A 73 7.93 11.87 7.32
C ALA A 73 6.91 12.67 6.49
N ASP A 74 7.34 13.77 5.86
CA ASP A 74 6.50 14.58 4.99
C ASP A 74 6.08 13.83 3.70
N VAL A 75 6.98 12.99 3.17
CA VAL A 75 6.70 12.12 2.02
C VAL A 75 5.69 11.03 2.39
N LEU A 76 5.87 10.38 3.56
CA LEU A 76 4.92 9.37 4.05
C LEU A 76 3.55 9.97 4.35
N GLN A 77 3.50 11.16 4.95
CA GLN A 77 2.27 11.90 5.18
C GLN A 77 1.58 12.29 3.87
N ALA A 78 2.33 12.67 2.84
CA ALA A 78 1.78 12.91 1.51
C ALA A 78 1.17 11.63 0.93
N GLY A 79 1.88 10.51 0.95
CA GLY A 79 1.35 9.20 0.50
C GLY A 79 0.09 8.78 1.24
N ALA A 80 0.05 8.94 2.56
CA ALA A 80 -1.15 8.66 3.36
C ALA A 80 -2.35 9.53 2.94
N ARG A 81 -2.14 10.79 2.55
CA ARG A 81 -3.22 11.65 2.01
C ARG A 81 -3.72 11.13 0.66
N HIS A 82 -2.84 10.67 -0.21
CA HIS A 82 -3.23 10.08 -1.50
C HIS A 82 -4.08 8.83 -1.32
N VAL A 83 -3.69 7.92 -0.41
CA VAL A 83 -4.47 6.72 -0.07
C VAL A 83 -5.84 7.09 0.47
N ARG A 84 -5.91 7.96 1.50
CA ARG A 84 -7.19 8.45 2.05
C ARG A 84 -8.09 9.02 0.96
N GLY A 85 -7.55 9.87 0.10
CA GLY A 85 -8.30 10.52 -0.97
C GLY A 85 -8.82 9.54 -2.01
N ALA A 86 -8.00 8.61 -2.49
CA ALA A 86 -8.42 7.62 -3.48
C ALA A 86 -9.46 6.65 -2.91
N CYS A 87 -9.19 6.09 -1.74
CA CYS A 87 -10.07 5.14 -1.06
C CYS A 87 -11.42 5.76 -0.65
N ALA A 88 -11.45 7.05 -0.26
CA ALA A 88 -12.71 7.75 0.00
C ALA A 88 -13.59 7.87 -1.26
N ARG A 89 -12.98 8.09 -2.44
CA ARG A 89 -13.72 8.19 -3.71
C ARG A 89 -14.26 6.85 -4.19
N SER A 90 -13.47 5.79 -4.07
CA SER A 90 -13.86 4.44 -4.49
C SER A 90 -14.63 3.66 -3.42
N ARG A 91 -14.74 4.19 -2.20
CA ARG A 91 -15.27 3.52 -1.00
C ARG A 91 -14.56 2.20 -0.67
N VAL A 92 -13.31 2.06 -1.09
CA VAL A 92 -12.47 0.92 -0.72
C VAL A 92 -11.94 1.16 0.70
N PRO A 93 -12.22 0.26 1.67
CA PRO A 93 -11.62 0.33 3.00
C PRO A 93 -10.08 0.35 2.96
N PHE A 94 -9.46 1.07 3.89
CA PHE A 94 -8.00 1.12 3.98
C PHE A 94 -7.51 1.21 5.42
N VAL A 95 -6.26 0.78 5.63
CA VAL A 95 -5.53 0.93 6.89
C VAL A 95 -4.18 1.56 6.62
N LEU A 96 -3.73 2.43 7.52
CA LEU A 96 -2.39 2.99 7.52
C LEU A 96 -1.59 2.33 8.65
N LEU A 97 -0.42 1.79 8.33
CA LEU A 97 0.48 1.21 9.32
C LEU A 97 1.46 2.30 9.79
N ASP A 98 1.29 2.79 11.01
CA ASP A 98 2.17 3.80 11.61
C ASP A 98 3.42 3.19 12.27
N ALA A 99 3.34 1.92 12.67
CA ALA A 99 4.50 1.21 13.23
C ALA A 99 5.57 1.05 12.13
N PRO A 100 6.82 1.47 12.37
CA PRO A 100 7.89 1.33 11.39
C PRO A 100 8.36 -0.13 11.31
N PRO A 101 8.88 -0.60 10.15
CA PRO A 101 9.30 -1.99 9.96
C PRO A 101 10.44 -2.42 10.90
N GLU A 102 11.22 -1.48 11.43
CA GLU A 102 12.25 -1.74 12.45
C GLU A 102 11.64 -2.19 13.80
N ALA A 103 10.39 -1.79 14.08
CA ALA A 103 9.61 -2.27 15.23
C ALA A 103 8.86 -3.57 14.87
N TYR A 104 9.60 -4.58 14.41
CA TYR A 104 9.09 -5.79 13.74
C TYR A 104 7.81 -6.38 14.37
N ASN A 105 7.81 -6.65 15.67
CA ASN A 105 6.65 -7.26 16.34
C ASN A 105 5.40 -6.38 16.27
N ALA A 106 5.54 -5.07 16.45
CA ALA A 106 4.43 -4.13 16.37
C ALA A 106 3.95 -3.96 14.92
N TRP A 107 4.90 -3.92 13.97
CA TRP A 107 4.61 -3.84 12.54
C TRP A 107 3.83 -5.06 12.04
N VAL A 108 4.29 -6.29 12.35
CA VAL A 108 3.60 -7.54 11.99
C VAL A 108 2.22 -7.59 12.62
N ALA A 109 2.10 -7.30 13.93
CA ALA A 109 0.82 -7.34 14.62
C ALA A 109 -0.19 -6.35 13.98
N SER A 110 0.26 -5.15 13.63
CA SER A 110 -0.56 -4.15 12.94
C SER A 110 -0.97 -4.61 11.53
N ALA A 111 -0.03 -5.16 10.75
CA ALA A 111 -0.30 -5.64 9.40
C ALA A 111 -1.29 -6.82 9.37
N VAL A 112 -1.19 -7.75 10.32
CA VAL A 112 -2.11 -8.88 10.47
C VAL A 112 -3.47 -8.40 10.95
N GLY A 113 -3.52 -7.53 11.97
CA GLY A 113 -4.78 -6.94 12.45
C GLY A 113 -5.49 -6.14 11.37
N ALA A 114 -4.74 -5.48 10.47
CA ALA A 114 -5.31 -4.81 9.29
C ALA A 114 -5.99 -5.81 8.34
N ALA A 115 -5.37 -6.97 8.08
CA ALA A 115 -5.97 -8.02 7.27
C ALA A 115 -7.26 -8.54 7.90
N GLU A 116 -7.21 -8.89 9.18
CA GLU A 116 -8.35 -9.40 9.93
C GLU A 116 -9.51 -8.39 9.95
N GLY A 117 -9.23 -7.11 10.19
CA GLY A 117 -10.24 -6.06 10.18
C GLY A 117 -10.87 -5.84 8.79
N LEU A 118 -10.04 -5.79 7.74
CA LEU A 118 -10.50 -5.58 6.37
C LEU A 118 -11.27 -6.79 5.81
N LEU A 119 -10.91 -8.01 6.20
CA LEU A 119 -11.62 -9.23 5.78
C LEU A 119 -12.84 -9.53 6.67
N GLY A 120 -12.77 -9.23 7.96
CA GLY A 120 -13.86 -9.43 8.91
C GLY A 120 -15.04 -8.47 8.71
N GLY A 121 -14.79 -7.28 8.15
CA GLY A 121 -15.84 -6.34 7.72
C GLY A 121 -16.64 -6.78 6.48
N LEU A 122 -16.41 -7.99 5.96
CA LEU A 122 -17.09 -8.55 4.78
C LEU A 122 -18.26 -9.48 5.13
N GLN A 123 -18.70 -9.52 6.40
CA GLN A 123 -19.85 -10.32 6.85
C GLN A 123 -21.16 -9.54 6.81
#